data_AF-A0A930DS28-F1
#
_entry.id   AF-A0A930DS28-F1
#
_cell.length_a   1.000
_cell.length_b   1.000
_cell.length_c   1.000
_cell.angle_alpha   90.00
_cell.angle_beta   90.00
_cell.angle_gamma   90.00
#
_symmetry.space_group_name_H-M   'P 1'
#
loop_
_entity.id
_entity.type
_entity.pdbx_description
1 polymer ?
#
loop_
_entity_poly.entity_id
_entity_poly.type
_entity_poly.pdbx_seq_one_letter_code
_entity_poly.pdbx_strand_id
1 'polypeptide(L)'
;MKHLGFVVMASGWSRRFGKNKLLERIAGKPMIFYTFHTLSHFFYNYQAVGSLSERIQDSDATVQEKKKRGKGGKTVLDTPLVVTRFKEVEQLAKEMHFSVLMHEESEQSDTIRVALSSEQAKSWDACMFLTGDQPLLSE
;
A
#
# COMPACT_ATOMS: atom_id res chain seq x y z
N MET A 1 11.54 11.00 -16.76
CA MET A 1 10.18 11.20 -16.19
C MET A 1 10.37 11.35 -14.70
N LYS A 2 9.51 12.09 -13.99
CA LYS A 2 9.63 12.19 -12.53
C LYS A 2 8.96 10.98 -11.88
N HIS A 3 9.64 10.27 -11.00
CA HIS A 3 9.12 9.13 -10.27
C HIS A 3 8.51 9.59 -8.95
N LEU A 4 7.23 9.28 -8.75
CA LEU A 4 6.55 9.45 -7.48
C LEU A 4 6.50 8.11 -6.76
N GLY A 5 7.22 8.02 -5.64
CA GLY A 5 7.21 6.87 -4.75
C GLY A 5 6.08 6.89 -3.73
N PHE A 6 5.78 5.72 -3.17
CA PHE A 6 4.74 5.57 -2.15
C PHE A 6 5.24 4.69 -1.02
N VAL A 7 5.07 5.16 0.20
CA VAL A 7 5.38 4.42 1.43
C VAL A 7 4.08 4.11 2.14
N VAL A 8 3.69 2.85 2.21
CA VAL A 8 2.55 2.43 3.02
C VAL A 8 3.04 2.10 4.42
N MET A 9 2.66 2.93 5.39
CA MET A 9 3.09 2.83 6.78
C MET A 9 2.23 1.79 7.50
N ALA A 10 2.80 0.60 7.73
CA ALA A 10 2.09 -0.56 8.30
C ALA A 10 2.78 -1.17 9.53
N SER A 11 3.60 -0.38 10.24
CA SER A 11 4.36 -0.83 11.42
C SER A 11 3.78 -0.42 12.77
N GLY A 12 2.62 0.25 12.83
CA GLY A 12 2.12 0.86 14.06
C GLY A 12 1.81 -0.12 15.20
N TRP A 13 2.32 0.13 16.42
CA TRP A 13 2.00 -0.68 17.62
C TRP A 13 0.56 -0.50 18.09
N SER A 14 -0.09 0.58 17.62
CA SER A 14 -1.47 0.90 18.00
C SER A 14 -1.66 0.94 19.52
N ARG A 15 -0.77 1.67 20.23
CA ARG A 15 -0.75 1.77 21.71
C ARG A 15 -2.13 2.04 22.33
N ARG A 16 -2.95 2.90 21.70
CA ARG A 16 -4.33 3.21 22.13
C ARG A 16 -5.33 2.08 21.86
N PHE A 17 -5.10 1.29 20.81
CA PHE A 17 -5.94 0.14 20.43
C PHE A 17 -5.57 -1.12 21.23
N GLY A 18 -4.40 -1.15 21.88
CA GLY A 18 -3.95 -2.24 22.75
C GLY A 18 -3.40 -3.48 22.02
N LYS A 19 -3.63 -3.61 20.72
CA LYS A 19 -3.14 -4.70 19.84
C LYS A 19 -2.94 -4.20 18.42
N ASN A 20 -2.38 -5.03 17.54
CA ASN A 20 -2.19 -4.66 16.13
C ASN A 20 -3.54 -4.48 15.40
N LYS A 21 -3.99 -3.22 15.28
CA LYS A 21 -5.26 -2.86 14.63
C LYS A 21 -5.34 -3.28 13.17
N LEU A 22 -4.21 -3.36 12.47
CA LEU A 22 -4.15 -3.68 11.04
C LEU A 22 -4.66 -5.10 10.76
N LEU A 23 -4.48 -6.00 11.74
CA LEU A 23 -4.89 -7.39 11.67
C LEU A 23 -6.25 -7.65 12.34
N GLU A 24 -6.86 -6.62 12.94
CA GLU A 24 -8.20 -6.76 13.49
C GLU A 24 -9.21 -7.00 12.37
N ARG A 25 -10.18 -7.89 12.60
CA ARG A 25 -11.15 -8.26 11.59
C ARG A 25 -12.27 -7.22 11.48
N ILE A 26 -12.50 -6.75 10.26
CA ILE A 26 -13.69 -6.01 9.84
C ILE A 26 -14.37 -6.89 8.80
N ALA A 27 -15.65 -7.20 8.96
CA ALA A 27 -16.42 -8.08 8.06
C ALA A 27 -15.66 -9.36 7.65
N GLY A 28 -14.97 -9.98 8.61
CA GLY A 28 -14.24 -11.24 8.41
C GLY A 28 -12.81 -11.11 7.84
N LYS A 29 -12.38 -9.95 7.34
CA LYS A 29 -11.02 -9.75 6.79
C LYS A 29 -10.19 -8.78 7.65
N PRO A 30 -8.84 -8.91 7.69
CA PRO A 30 -7.97 -7.95 8.37
C PRO A 30 -8.24 -6.50 7.91
N MET A 31 -8.24 -5.51 8.81
CA MET A 31 -8.47 -4.10 8.46
C MET A 31 -7.60 -3.63 7.29
N ILE A 32 -6.31 -3.96 7.30
CA ILE A 32 -5.36 -3.54 6.26
C ILE A 32 -5.66 -4.16 4.88
N PHE A 33 -6.39 -5.28 4.84
CA PHE A 33 -6.81 -5.91 3.58
C PHE A 33 -7.58 -4.92 2.72
N TYR A 34 -8.50 -4.16 3.31
CA TYR A 34 -9.33 -3.20 2.58
C TYR A 34 -8.50 -2.05 1.99
N THR A 35 -7.57 -1.51 2.77
CA THR A 35 -6.61 -0.49 2.29
C THR A 35 -5.78 -1.05 1.12
N PHE A 36 -5.21 -2.25 1.27
CA PHE A 36 -4.41 -2.88 0.22
C PHE A 36 -5.24 -3.19 -1.04
N HIS A 37 -6.49 -3.60 -0.86
CA HIS A 37 -7.42 -3.86 -1.95
C HIS A 37 -7.65 -2.63 -2.81
N THR A 38 -8.06 -1.51 -2.20
CA THR A 38 -8.27 -0.25 -2.92
C THR A 38 -6.97 0.25 -3.56
N LEU A 39 -5.85 0.23 -2.83
CA LEU A 39 -4.57 0.67 -3.40
C LEU A 39 -4.11 -0.22 -4.57
N SER A 40 -4.30 -1.53 -4.49
CA SER A 40 -3.90 -2.45 -5.57
C SER A 40 -4.66 -2.16 -6.86
N HIS A 41 -5.99 -1.94 -6.76
CA HIS A 41 -6.81 -1.55 -7.90
C HIS A 41 -6.39 -0.19 -8.48
N PHE A 42 -6.20 0.83 -7.63
CA PHE A 42 -5.72 2.14 -8.04
C PHE A 42 -4.38 2.04 -8.79
N PHE A 43 -3.36 1.42 -8.19
CA PHE A 43 -2.03 1.35 -8.79
C PHE A 43 -1.97 0.46 -10.04
N TYR A 44 -2.85 -0.54 -10.16
CA TYR A 44 -3.02 -1.31 -11.39
C TYR A 44 -3.52 -0.41 -12.54
N ASN A 45 -4.50 0.45 -12.27
CA ASN A 45 -5.03 1.40 -13.27
C ASN A 45 -3.97 2.40 -13.78
N TYR A 46 -2.94 2.66 -12.97
CA TYR A 46 -1.78 3.50 -13.31
C TYR A 46 -0.53 2.73 -13.74
N GLN A 47 -0.62 1.41 -13.95
CA GLN A 47 0.50 0.55 -14.38
C GLN A 47 1.69 0.51 -13.42
N ALA A 48 1.48 0.85 -12.15
CA ALA A 48 2.50 0.78 -11.09
C ALA A 48 2.57 -0.60 -10.43
N VAL A 49 1.58 -1.46 -10.65
CA VAL A 49 1.52 -2.85 -10.17
C VAL A 49 1.16 -3.77 -11.34
N GLY A 50 1.84 -4.93 -11.45
CA GLY A 50 1.84 -5.78 -12.64
C GLY A 50 0.61 -6.70 -12.82
N SER A 51 -0.16 -6.96 -11.76
CA SER A 51 -1.34 -7.83 -11.81
C SER A 51 -2.35 -7.48 -10.72
N LEU A 52 -3.64 -7.63 -11.04
CA LEU A 52 -4.72 -7.62 -10.06
C LEU A 52 -4.74 -9.00 -9.36
N SER A 53 -4.80 -9.06 -8.03
CA SER A 53 -4.86 -10.35 -7.34
C SER A 53 -6.20 -11.06 -7.62
N GLU A 54 -6.17 -12.39 -7.82
CA GLU A 54 -7.37 -13.19 -8.12
C GLU A 54 -8.44 -13.15 -7.00
N ARG A 55 -8.07 -12.75 -5.77
CA ARG A 55 -8.99 -12.56 -4.64
C ARG A 55 -9.90 -11.32 -4.75
N ILE A 56 -9.84 -10.62 -5.88
CA ILE A 56 -10.65 -9.43 -6.20
C ILE A 56 -11.94 -9.82 -6.98
N GLN A 57 -12.18 -11.11 -7.24
CA GLN A 57 -13.39 -11.61 -7.92
C GLN A 57 -14.61 -11.89 -7.02
N ASP A 58 -14.68 -11.35 -5.79
CA ASP A 58 -15.92 -11.42 -5.00
C ASP A 58 -16.73 -10.14 -5.15
N SER A 59 -17.72 -10.23 -6.06
CA SER A 59 -18.99 -9.48 -6.12
C SER A 59 -18.92 -7.94 -6.04
N ASP A 60 -18.59 -7.30 -7.15
CA ASP A 60 -19.52 -6.33 -7.75
C ASP A 60 -19.19 -6.14 -9.24
N ALA A 61 -19.96 -6.83 -10.07
CA ALA A 61 -19.90 -6.71 -11.51
C ALA A 61 -20.62 -5.42 -11.94
N THR A 62 -19.91 -4.28 -12.02
CA THR A 62 -20.10 -3.25 -13.06
C THR A 62 -19.15 -2.07 -12.84
N VAL A 63 -17.89 -2.21 -13.26
CA VAL A 63 -17.07 -1.02 -13.56
C VAL A 63 -16.24 -1.29 -14.81
N GLN A 64 -16.85 -1.10 -15.99
CA GLN A 64 -16.09 -0.79 -17.19
C GLN A 64 -15.57 0.66 -17.07
N GLU A 65 -14.53 0.87 -16.27
CA GLU A 65 -13.93 2.20 -16.18
C GLU A 65 -12.95 2.42 -17.32
N LYS A 66 -13.30 3.43 -18.13
CA LYS A 66 -12.46 3.96 -19.19
C LYS A 66 -11.08 4.32 -18.62
N LYS A 67 -10.02 3.73 -19.20
CA LYS A 67 -8.61 4.15 -19.04
C LYS A 67 -8.50 5.67 -19.12
N LYS A 68 -8.48 6.37 -17.98
CA LYS A 68 -8.19 7.80 -17.92
C LYS A 68 -6.69 7.96 -18.03
N ARG A 69 -6.19 8.12 -19.26
CA ARG A 69 -4.87 8.70 -19.50
C ARG A 69 -4.90 10.13 -18.92
N GLY A 70 -4.32 10.31 -17.74
CA GLY A 70 -4.16 11.63 -17.13
C GLY A 70 -3.50 12.59 -18.12
N LYS A 71 -4.22 13.63 -18.54
CA LYS A 71 -3.65 14.77 -19.26
C LYS A 71 -2.91 15.64 -18.24
N GLY A 72 -1.57 15.56 -18.22
CA GLY A 72 -0.72 16.57 -17.57
C GLY A 72 0.38 16.00 -16.68
N GLY A 73 1.64 16.21 -17.11
CA GLY A 73 2.86 15.94 -16.32
C GLY A 73 3.55 14.61 -16.65
N LYS A 74 4.86 14.65 -16.91
CA LYS A 74 5.74 13.48 -17.13
C LYS A 74 5.99 12.70 -15.81
N THR A 75 4.97 12.35 -15.06
CA THR A 75 5.10 11.67 -13.76
C THR A 75 4.75 10.20 -13.89
N VAL A 76 5.60 9.32 -13.37
CA VAL A 76 5.41 7.87 -13.28
C VAL A 76 5.16 7.52 -11.82
N LEU A 77 4.16 6.69 -11.56
CA LEU A 77 3.90 6.16 -10.23
C LEU A 77 4.72 4.88 -10.06
N ASP A 78 5.53 4.80 -9.01
CA ASP A 78 6.25 3.58 -8.66
C ASP A 78 5.39 2.65 -7.81
N THR A 79 5.74 1.36 -7.80
CA THR A 79 5.10 0.36 -6.94
C THR A 79 5.18 0.79 -5.47
N PRO A 80 4.08 0.77 -4.69
CA PRO A 80 4.12 1.10 -3.28
C PRO A 80 5.05 0.18 -2.48
N LEU A 81 5.84 0.78 -1.59
CA LEU A 81 6.66 0.12 -0.60
C LEU A 81 5.89 0.03 0.73
N VAL A 82 5.40 -1.16 1.04
CA VAL A 82 4.81 -1.46 2.35
C VAL A 82 5.93 -1.65 3.35
N VAL A 83 5.95 -0.83 4.39
CA VAL A 83 6.93 -0.93 5.47
C VAL A 83 6.21 -1.46 6.70
N THR A 84 6.67 -2.61 7.19
CA THR A 84 6.01 -3.33 8.28
C THR A 84 7.03 -4.07 9.13
N ARG A 85 6.60 -4.47 10.32
CA ARG A 85 7.32 -5.41 11.20
C ARG A 85 6.54 -6.71 11.44
N PHE A 86 5.37 -6.83 10.81
CA PHE A 86 4.45 -7.95 11.03
C PHE A 86 4.45 -8.86 9.81
N LYS A 87 4.73 -10.16 10.02
CA LYS A 87 4.85 -11.16 8.94
C LYS A 87 3.53 -11.38 8.21
N GLU A 88 2.42 -11.31 8.91
CA GLU A 88 1.08 -11.42 8.35
C GLU A 88 0.77 -10.26 7.40
N VAL A 89 1.25 -9.05 7.72
CA VAL A 89 1.11 -7.87 6.85
C VAL A 89 2.02 -7.99 5.62
N GLU A 90 3.25 -8.50 5.78
CA GLU A 90 4.15 -8.79 4.66
C GLU A 90 3.50 -9.78 3.67
N GLN A 91 2.90 -10.85 4.18
CA GLN A 91 2.23 -11.85 3.36
C GLN A 91 1.06 -11.23 2.58
N LEU A 92 0.18 -10.48 3.24
CA LEU A 92 -0.94 -9.79 2.60
C LEU A 92 -0.48 -8.79 1.53
N ALA A 93 0.60 -8.05 1.78
CA ALA A 93 1.14 -7.08 0.84
C ALA A 93 1.70 -7.76 -0.43
N LYS A 94 2.44 -8.87 -0.26
CA LYS A 94 2.99 -9.67 -1.36
C LYS A 94 1.90 -10.28 -2.22
N GLU A 95 0.83 -10.77 -1.62
CA GLU A 95 -0.34 -11.30 -2.34
C GLU A 95 -1.07 -10.23 -3.18
N MET A 96 -0.86 -8.95 -2.87
CA MET A 96 -1.39 -7.80 -3.61
C MET A 96 -0.34 -7.13 -4.50
N HIS A 97 0.82 -7.78 -4.68
CA HIS A 97 1.94 -7.37 -5.54
C HIS A 97 2.60 -6.03 -5.15
N PHE A 98 2.58 -5.68 -3.86
CA PHE A 98 3.37 -4.55 -3.36
C PHE A 98 4.82 -4.96 -3.03
N SER A 99 5.73 -4.00 -3.14
CA SER A 99 7.07 -4.12 -2.54
C SER A 99 6.95 -4.11 -1.02
N VAL A 100 7.78 -4.88 -0.32
CA VAL A 100 7.76 -4.93 1.15
C VAL A 100 9.16 -4.73 1.72
N LEU A 101 9.25 -3.90 2.76
CA LEU A 101 10.43 -3.72 3.59
C LEU A 101 10.11 -4.08 5.05
N MET A 102 10.76 -5.12 5.54
CA MET A 102 10.68 -5.53 6.94
C MET A 102 11.67 -4.73 7.79
N HIS A 103 11.28 -4.37 9.02
CA HIS A 103 12.18 -3.75 10.00
C HIS A 103 11.77 -4.08 11.43
N GLU A 104 12.69 -3.88 12.39
CA GLU A 104 12.47 -4.20 13.82
C GLU A 104 12.32 -2.96 14.72
N GLU A 105 12.42 -1.77 14.14
CA GLU A 105 12.39 -0.50 14.88
C GLU A 105 11.02 -0.21 15.53
N SER A 106 11.05 0.55 16.62
CA SER A 106 9.90 0.70 17.52
C SER A 106 9.00 1.90 17.24
N GLU A 107 9.55 2.98 16.66
CA GLU A 107 8.87 4.26 16.49
C GLU A 107 8.34 4.47 15.06
N GLN A 108 7.31 5.31 14.92
CA GLN A 108 6.71 5.60 13.61
C GLN A 108 7.66 6.35 12.68
N SER A 109 8.51 7.22 13.24
CA SER A 109 9.56 7.93 12.50
C SER A 109 10.57 6.98 11.88
N ASP A 110 10.80 5.80 12.48
CA ASP A 110 11.71 4.80 11.94
C ASP A 110 11.15 4.17 10.67
N THR A 111 9.85 3.93 10.58
CA THR A 111 9.19 3.46 9.34
C THR A 111 9.53 4.37 8.17
N ILE A 112 9.46 5.69 8.37
CA ILE A 112 9.76 6.68 7.32
C ILE A 112 11.26 6.66 6.99
N ARG A 113 12.13 6.74 8.00
CA ARG A 113 13.58 6.74 7.81
C ARG A 113 14.06 5.49 7.08
N VAL A 114 13.58 4.32 7.48
CA VAL A 114 13.94 3.03 6.88
C VAL A 114 13.42 2.95 5.45
N ALA A 115 12.20 3.42 5.17
CA ALA A 115 11.66 3.49 3.81
C ALA A 115 12.53 4.35 2.88
N LEU A 116 12.86 5.57 3.31
CA LEU A 116 13.63 6.53 2.51
C LEU A 116 15.11 6.12 2.34
N SER A 117 15.61 5.22 3.18
CA SER A 117 16.97 4.66 3.05
C SER A 117 17.04 3.44 2.12
N SER A 118 15.89 2.95 1.63
CA SER A 118 15.83 1.75 0.78
C SER A 118 16.36 1.99 -0.63
N GLU A 119 16.80 0.94 -1.32
CA GLU A 119 17.24 1.02 -2.73
C GLU A 119 16.14 1.55 -3.64
N GLN A 120 14.88 1.16 -3.37
CA GLN A 120 13.73 1.62 -4.15
C GLN A 120 13.52 3.14 -4.01
N ALA A 121 13.74 3.70 -2.82
CA ALA A 121 13.56 5.13 -2.59
C ALA A 121 14.60 6.00 -3.32
N LYS A 122 15.76 5.45 -3.68
CA LYS A 122 16.83 6.19 -4.36
C LYS A 122 16.44 6.63 -5.78
N SER A 123 15.48 5.95 -6.41
CA SER A 123 14.97 6.33 -7.74
C SER A 123 13.83 7.33 -7.70
N TRP A 124 13.32 7.71 -6.52
CA TRP A 124 12.18 8.60 -6.38
C TRP A 124 12.57 10.08 -6.44
N ASP A 125 11.86 10.86 -7.26
CA ASP A 125 11.99 12.33 -7.27
C ASP A 125 11.13 12.97 -6.17
N ALA A 126 10.08 12.28 -5.73
CA ALA A 126 9.19 12.66 -4.64
C ALA A 126 8.54 11.40 -4.06
N CYS A 127 7.99 11.49 -2.84
CA CYS A 127 7.23 10.38 -2.27
C CYS A 127 5.99 10.83 -1.51
N MET A 128 5.00 9.93 -1.41
CA MET A 128 3.81 10.07 -0.57
C MET A 128 3.83 9.03 0.54
N PHE A 129 3.39 9.43 1.73
CA PHE A 129 3.17 8.52 2.86
C PHE A 129 1.68 8.20 2.97
N LEU A 130 1.36 6.91 2.93
CA LEU A 130 0.01 6.38 3.00
C LEU A 130 -0.17 5.63 4.32
N THR A 131 -1.25 5.88 5.04
CA THR A 131 -1.55 5.15 6.28
C THR A 131 -2.23 3.81 5.96
N GLY A 132 -1.79 2.72 6.59
CA GLY A 132 -2.33 1.37 6.31
C GLY A 132 -3.70 1.08 6.94
N ASP A 133 -4.21 1.97 7.80
CA ASP A 133 -5.38 1.77 8.65
C ASP A 133 -6.63 2.50 8.14
N GLN A 134 -6.77 2.65 6.82
CA GLN A 134 -7.89 3.33 6.17
C GLN A 134 -8.84 2.32 5.49
N PRO A 135 -9.60 1.49 6.25
CA PRO A 135 -10.42 0.43 5.67
C PRO A 135 -11.60 0.93 4.84
N LEU A 136 -11.91 2.24 4.90
CA LEU A 136 -12.97 2.88 4.12
C LEU A 136 -12.41 3.73 2.97
N LEU A 137 -11.13 3.56 2.62
CA LEU A 137 -10.53 4.23 1.47
C LEU A 137 -11.24 3.80 0.17
N SER A 138 -11.69 4.79 -0.60
CA SER A 138 -12.29 4.61 -1.93
C SER A 138 -11.55 5.46 -2.97
N GLU A 139 -11.68 5.07 -4.25
CA GLU A 139 -11.20 5.85 -5.42
C GLU A 139 -12.13 7.01 -5.77
#